data_AF-A0ABD2NZK8-F1
#
_entry.id   AF-A0ABD2NZK8-F1
#
_cell.length_a   1.000
_cell.length_b   1.000
_cell.length_c   1.000
_cell.angle_alpha   90.00
_cell.angle_beta   90.00
_cell.angle_gamma   90.00
#
_symmetry.space_group_name_H-M   'P 1'
#
loop_
_entity.id
_entity.type
_entity.pdbx_description
1 polymer ?
#
loop_
_entity_poly.entity_id
_entity_poly.type
_entity_poly.pdbx_seq_one_letter_code
_entity_poly.pdbx_strand_id
1 'polypeptide(L)'
;MDSMFARLHYQLSADERLMILRKNLALFYQDKLSLVDVDSERKLLRLGKQIERSKCFVESYRPPSKSKDDVEPDLAYLEYQLQQLDMSPECEDGGCNTIDSKPSTTRSCWNCSAENHLAIGCLAPKQKRCFQWLAGFHKVHLSNM
;
A
#
# COMPACT_ATOMS: atom_id res chain seq x y z
N MET A 1 -18.87 4.52 5.85
CA MET A 1 -19.65 5.55 5.13
C MET A 1 -21.10 5.60 5.59
N ASP A 2 -21.67 4.49 6.13
CA ASP A 2 -23.07 4.46 6.59
C ASP A 2 -23.44 5.55 7.59
N SER A 3 -22.53 5.89 8.52
CA SER A 3 -22.76 6.97 9.48
C SER A 3 -22.86 8.36 8.84
N MET A 4 -22.25 8.58 7.68
CA MET A 4 -22.36 9.85 6.95
C MET A 4 -23.68 9.93 6.20
N PHE A 5 -24.11 8.82 5.59
CA PHE A 5 -25.42 8.76 4.93
C PHE A 5 -26.58 8.91 5.94
N ALA A 6 -26.44 8.35 7.14
CA ALA A 6 -27.44 8.48 8.20
C ALA A 6 -27.65 9.92 8.71
N ARG A 7 -26.68 10.81 8.47
CA ARG A 7 -26.74 12.22 8.89
C ARG A 7 -27.42 13.12 7.86
N LEU A 8 -27.72 12.62 6.67
CA LEU A 8 -28.40 13.39 5.64
C LEU A 8 -29.87 13.60 6.03
N HIS A 9 -30.39 14.78 5.72
CA HIS A 9 -31.79 15.12 5.97
C HIS A 9 -32.78 14.29 5.12
N TYR A 10 -32.29 13.72 4.02
CA TYR A 10 -33.04 12.83 3.14
C TYR A 10 -32.32 11.49 3.00
N GLN A 11 -33.08 10.41 2.81
CA GLN A 11 -32.54 9.08 2.56
C GLN A 11 -32.26 8.92 1.08
N LEU A 12 -31.00 8.62 0.76
CA LEU A 12 -30.58 8.25 -0.60
C LEU A 12 -31.09 6.83 -0.91
N SER A 13 -31.48 6.62 -2.17
CA SER A 13 -31.76 5.27 -2.67
C SER A 13 -30.51 4.39 -2.61
N ALA A 14 -30.72 3.07 -2.58
CA ALA A 14 -29.61 2.11 -2.56
C ALA A 14 -28.67 2.28 -3.76
N ASP A 15 -29.22 2.63 -4.93
CA ASP A 15 -28.47 2.82 -6.16
C ASP A 15 -27.60 4.08 -6.13
N GLU A 16 -28.15 5.19 -5.62
CA GLU A 16 -27.39 6.43 -5.46
C GLU A 16 -26.25 6.27 -4.44
N ARG A 17 -26.52 5.59 -3.31
CA ARG A 17 -25.49 5.27 -2.33
C ARG A 17 -24.39 4.42 -2.94
N LEU A 18 -24.76 3.39 -3.69
CA LEU A 18 -23.81 2.52 -4.39
C LEU A 18 -22.96 3.29 -5.40
N MET A 19 -23.56 4.21 -6.16
CA MET A 19 -22.85 5.08 -7.08
C MET A 19 -21.82 5.97 -6.36
N ILE A 20 -22.22 6.62 -5.26
CA ILE A 20 -21.32 7.47 -4.46
C ILE A 20 -20.16 6.65 -3.89
N LEU A 21 -20.46 5.45 -3.38
CA LEU A 21 -19.45 4.53 -2.86
C LEU A 21 -18.45 4.12 -3.94
N ARG A 22 -18.92 3.73 -5.14
CA ARG A 22 -18.04 3.33 -6.25
C ARG A 22 -17.08 4.46 -6.65
N LYS A 23 -17.57 5.71 -6.72
CA LYS A 23 -16.74 6.88 -7.04
C LYS A 23 -15.73 7.24 -5.96
N ASN A 24 -16.00 6.92 -4.70
CA ASN A 24 -15.11 7.20 -3.57
C ASN A 24 -14.04 6.12 -3.32
N LEU A 25 -14.08 4.98 -4.02
CA LEU A 25 -13.06 3.95 -3.89
C LEU A 25 -11.73 4.42 -4.51
N ALA A 26 -10.61 3.88 -4.04
CA ALA A 26 -9.33 4.10 -4.72
C ALA A 26 -9.35 3.48 -6.14
N LEU A 27 -8.64 4.10 -7.09
CA LEU A 27 -8.61 3.70 -8.51
C LEU A 27 -8.34 2.21 -8.70
N PHE A 28 -7.41 1.64 -7.92
CA PHE A 28 -7.13 0.20 -7.92
C PHE A 28 -8.37 -0.69 -7.77
N TYR A 29 -9.28 -0.34 -6.85
CA TYR A 29 -10.52 -1.10 -6.67
C TYR A 29 -11.54 -0.79 -7.76
N GLN A 30 -11.59 0.47 -8.24
CA GLN A 30 -12.48 0.86 -9.32
C GLN A 30 -12.19 0.04 -10.59
N ASP A 31 -10.92 -0.09 -10.97
CA ASP A 31 -10.49 -0.85 -12.16
C ASP A 31 -10.90 -2.33 -12.05
N LYS A 32 -10.66 -2.97 -10.91
CA LYS A 32 -10.99 -4.38 -10.68
C LYS A 32 -12.51 -4.63 -10.61
N LEU A 33 -13.26 -3.66 -10.08
CA LEU A 33 -14.72 -3.73 -9.98
C LEU A 33 -15.42 -3.23 -11.24
N SER A 34 -14.71 -2.61 -12.19
CA SER A 34 -15.28 -2.20 -13.49
C SER A 34 -15.72 -3.41 -14.32
N LEU A 35 -15.05 -4.55 -14.13
CA LEU A 35 -15.28 -5.80 -14.84
C LEU A 35 -16.47 -6.60 -14.31
N VAL A 36 -17.08 -6.17 -13.20
CA VAL A 36 -18.13 -6.92 -12.50
C VAL A 36 -19.33 -6.02 -12.23
N ASP A 37 -20.51 -6.52 -12.58
CA ASP A 37 -21.76 -5.84 -12.24
C ASP A 37 -22.04 -5.97 -10.74
N VAL A 38 -22.00 -4.83 -10.06
CA VAL A 38 -22.31 -4.71 -8.64
C VAL A 38 -23.68 -4.08 -8.50
N ASP A 39 -24.61 -4.88 -7.99
CA ASP A 39 -26.04 -4.56 -7.82
C ASP A 39 -26.39 -4.09 -6.40
N SER A 40 -25.47 -4.27 -5.44
CA SER A 40 -25.76 -4.08 -4.03
C SER A 40 -24.51 -3.74 -3.22
N GLU A 41 -24.70 -2.97 -2.15
CA GLU A 41 -23.61 -2.57 -1.24
C GLU A 41 -22.95 -3.80 -0.57
N ARG A 42 -23.73 -4.84 -0.27
CA ARG A 42 -23.21 -6.08 0.33
C ARG A 42 -22.31 -6.84 -0.64
N LYS A 43 -22.69 -6.91 -1.93
CA LYS A 43 -21.86 -7.51 -2.98
C LYS A 43 -20.58 -6.72 -3.17
N LEU A 44 -20.65 -5.39 -3.17
CA LEU A 44 -19.49 -4.49 -3.23
C LEU A 44 -18.49 -4.81 -2.10
N LEU A 45 -18.96 -4.88 -0.86
CA LEU A 45 -18.12 -5.19 0.30
C LEU A 45 -17.48 -6.57 0.22
N ARG A 46 -18.25 -7.57 -0.22
CA ARG A 46 -17.73 -8.94 -0.38
C ARG A 46 -16.62 -8.99 -1.42
N LEU A 47 -16.83 -8.37 -2.58
CA LEU A 47 -15.85 -8.33 -3.66
C LEU A 47 -14.61 -7.52 -3.27
N GLY A 48 -14.77 -6.37 -2.61
CA GLY A 48 -13.65 -5.59 -2.09
C GLY A 48 -12.77 -6.39 -1.12
N LYS A 49 -13.39 -7.13 -0.19
CA LYS A 49 -12.65 -8.05 0.71
C LYS A 49 -11.94 -9.17 -0.04
N GLN A 50 -12.55 -9.70 -1.10
CA GLN A 50 -11.94 -10.73 -1.93
C GLN A 50 -10.71 -10.20 -2.67
N ILE A 51 -10.81 -9.00 -3.27
CA ILE A 51 -9.70 -8.32 -3.93
C ILE A 51 -8.54 -8.12 -2.96
N GLU A 52 -8.82 -7.68 -1.73
CA GLU A 52 -7.77 -7.45 -0.73
C GLU A 52 -7.06 -8.74 -0.31
N ARG A 53 -7.81 -9.84 -0.14
CA ARG A 53 -7.21 -11.17 0.14
C ARG A 53 -6.29 -11.61 -1.00
N SER A 54 -6.73 -11.47 -2.24
CA SER A 54 -5.92 -11.81 -3.40
C SER A 54 -4.68 -10.93 -3.50
N LYS A 55 -4.81 -9.63 -3.19
CA LYS A 55 -3.68 -8.70 -3.15
C LYS A 55 -2.63 -9.13 -2.13
N CYS A 56 -3.03 -9.45 -0.89
CA CYS A 56 -2.11 -9.96 0.13
C CYS A 56 -1.39 -11.23 -0.34
N PHE A 57 -2.10 -12.16 -0.98
CA PHE A 57 -1.49 -13.39 -1.51
C PHE A 57 -0.42 -13.08 -2.56
N VAL A 58 -0.76 -12.23 -3.55
CA VAL A 58 0.17 -11.85 -4.62
C VAL A 58 1.39 -11.11 -4.08
N GLU A 59 1.22 -10.18 -3.13
CA GLU A 59 2.32 -9.45 -2.51
C GLU A 59 3.24 -10.37 -1.69
N SER A 60 2.67 -11.38 -1.04
CA SER A 60 3.41 -12.39 -0.27
C SER A 60 4.03 -13.49 -1.12
N TYR A 61 3.64 -13.61 -2.40
CA TYR A 61 4.11 -14.66 -3.27
C TYR A 61 5.62 -14.55 -3.45
N ARG A 62 6.29 -15.69 -3.28
CA ARG A 62 7.70 -15.89 -3.58
C ARG A 62 7.76 -17.07 -4.53
N PRO A 63 8.30 -16.91 -5.76
CA PRO A 63 8.50 -18.06 -6.63
C PRO A 63 9.37 -19.08 -5.89
N PRO A 64 9.11 -20.38 -6.07
CA PRO A 64 9.96 -21.41 -5.48
C PRO A 64 11.42 -21.17 -5.90
N SER A 65 12.33 -21.19 -4.92
CA SER A 65 13.75 -21.06 -5.22
C SER A 65 14.17 -22.29 -6.01
N LYS A 66 14.58 -22.10 -7.27
CA LYS A 66 15.18 -23.17 -8.06
C LYS A 66 16.39 -23.69 -7.29
N SER A 67 16.41 -24.99 -6.98
CA SER A 67 17.63 -25.61 -6.47
C SER A 67 18.67 -25.55 -7.60
N LYS A 68 19.95 -25.42 -7.26
CA LYS A 68 21.02 -25.35 -8.27
C LYS A 68 21.14 -26.64 -9.10
N ASP A 69 20.48 -27.72 -8.67
CA ASP A 69 20.51 -29.04 -9.28
C ASP A 69 19.28 -29.34 -10.15
N ASP A 70 18.27 -28.45 -10.17
CA ASP A 70 17.11 -28.56 -11.07
C ASP A 70 17.40 -27.82 -12.39
N VAL A 71 18.39 -28.31 -13.13
CA VAL A 71 18.55 -27.95 -14.54
C VAL A 71 17.43 -28.67 -15.29
N GLU A 72 16.56 -27.93 -15.98
CA GLU A 72 15.53 -28.52 -16.84
C GLU A 72 16.19 -29.52 -17.81
N PRO A 73 15.58 -30.68 -18.11
CA PRO A 73 16.20 -31.71 -18.95
C PRO A 73 16.65 -31.20 -20.33
N ASP A 74 16.04 -30.13 -20.85
CA ASP A 74 16.42 -29.46 -22.09
C ASP A 74 17.74 -28.66 -21.99
N LEU A 75 18.25 -28.41 -20.78
CA LEU A 75 19.51 -27.72 -20.50
C LEU A 75 20.64 -28.68 -20.02
N ALA A 76 20.32 -29.93 -19.71
CA ALA A 76 21.29 -30.91 -19.22
C ALA A 76 22.25 -31.45 -20.32
N TYR A 77 22.07 -31.03 -21.57
CA TYR A 77 22.79 -31.59 -22.74
C TYR A 77 23.39 -30.51 -23.65
N LEU A 78 24.06 -29.51 -23.08
CA LEU A 78 24.81 -28.50 -23.85
C LEU A 78 26.27 -28.30 -23.41
N GLU A 79 26.74 -29.04 -22.40
CA GLU A 79 28.10 -28.83 -21.87
C GLU A 79 29.22 -29.32 -22.82
N TYR A 80 28.89 -30.07 -23.89
CA TYR A 80 29.89 -30.55 -24.86
C TYR A 80 30.11 -29.65 -26.08
N GLN A 81 29.34 -28.55 -26.27
CA GLN A 81 29.44 -27.73 -27.50
C GLN A 81 29.94 -26.28 -27.32
N LEU A 82 30.19 -25.81 -26.10
CA LEU A 82 30.57 -24.40 -25.86
C LEU A 82 32.06 -24.17 -25.54
N GLN A 83 32.91 -25.20 -25.52
CA GLN A 83 34.36 -25.03 -25.33
C GLN A 83 35.13 -24.50 -26.57
N GLN A 84 34.44 -24.01 -27.61
CA GLN A 84 35.11 -23.52 -28.84
C GLN A 84 34.80 -22.07 -29.22
N LEU A 85 34.16 -21.26 -28.38
CA LEU A 85 34.00 -19.82 -28.66
C LEU A 85 34.34 -18.98 -27.43
N ASP A 86 35.63 -18.91 -27.14
CA ASP A 86 36.24 -17.77 -26.47
C ASP A 86 36.03 -16.50 -27.31
N MET A 87 35.58 -15.42 -26.69
CA MET A 87 35.98 -14.02 -26.90
C MET A 87 35.09 -13.09 -26.03
N SER A 88 35.66 -12.61 -24.93
CA SER A 88 35.20 -11.45 -24.12
C SER A 88 35.75 -10.14 -24.73
N PRO A 89 35.49 -8.89 -24.23
CA PRO A 89 34.57 -8.39 -23.19
C PRO A 89 33.84 -7.05 -23.60
N GLU A 90 33.19 -6.41 -22.61
CA GLU A 90 32.88 -4.95 -22.48
C GLU A 90 31.46 -4.48 -22.86
N CYS A 91 30.61 -4.34 -21.83
CA CYS A 91 29.60 -3.28 -21.78
C CYS A 91 29.92 -2.37 -20.58
N GLU A 92 30.40 -1.17 -20.88
CA GLU A 92 30.60 -0.09 -19.93
C GLU A 92 29.25 0.49 -19.47
N ASP A 93 29.19 0.81 -18.17
CA ASP A 93 28.46 1.90 -17.49
C ASP A 93 27.01 2.22 -17.92
N GLY A 94 26.01 2.20 -17.04
CA GLY A 94 26.03 2.81 -15.71
C GLY A 94 25.26 4.15 -15.75
N GLY A 95 24.04 4.16 -15.21
CA GLY A 95 23.41 5.40 -14.73
C GLY A 95 22.05 5.79 -15.34
N CYS A 96 20.96 5.15 -14.89
CA CYS A 96 19.69 5.85 -14.79
C CYS A 96 19.65 6.57 -13.44
N ASN A 97 19.71 7.90 -13.42
CA ASN A 97 19.37 8.70 -12.24
C ASN A 97 19.00 10.13 -12.67
N THR A 98 17.83 10.29 -13.28
CA THR A 98 17.10 11.56 -13.13
C THR A 98 16.51 11.57 -11.72
N ILE A 99 17.31 12.07 -10.78
CA ILE A 99 16.86 12.44 -9.44
C ILE A 99 15.98 13.68 -9.63
N ASP A 100 14.67 13.46 -9.72
CA ASP A 100 13.70 14.50 -9.41
C ASP A 100 13.97 14.93 -7.97
N SER A 101 14.66 16.06 -7.83
CA SER A 101 14.91 16.75 -6.57
C SER A 101 13.60 17.28 -5.99
N LYS A 102 12.72 16.40 -5.51
CA LYS A 102 11.79 16.76 -4.45
C LYS A 102 12.60 16.80 -3.16
N PRO A 103 12.53 17.87 -2.35
CA PRO A 103 13.17 17.86 -1.05
C PRO A 103 12.58 16.68 -0.27
N SER A 104 13.42 15.69 0.01
CA SER A 104 13.10 14.62 0.94
C SER A 104 12.88 15.29 2.29
N THR A 105 11.63 15.63 2.57
CA THR A 105 11.21 15.94 3.94
C THR A 105 11.35 14.63 4.68
N THR A 106 12.50 14.44 5.32
CA THR A 106 12.77 13.32 6.21
C THR A 106 11.62 13.28 7.21
N ARG A 107 10.73 12.29 7.07
CA ARG A 107 9.52 12.22 7.88
C ARG A 107 9.94 11.84 9.29
N SER A 108 10.04 12.82 10.17
CA SER A 108 10.32 12.60 11.58
C SER A 108 9.12 11.97 12.30
N CYS A 109 9.41 11.16 13.33
CA CYS A 109 8.41 10.54 14.18
C CYS A 109 7.63 11.60 14.96
N TRP A 110 6.31 11.62 14.82
CA TRP A 110 5.46 12.60 15.53
C TRP A 110 5.39 12.39 17.06
N ASN A 111 5.85 11.25 17.57
CA ASN A 111 5.89 10.95 19.01
C ASN A 111 7.20 11.44 19.67
N CYS A 112 8.36 11.10 19.08
CA CYS A 112 9.67 11.37 19.68
C CYS A 112 10.60 12.25 18.82
N SER A 113 10.11 12.74 17.68
CA SER A 113 10.84 13.57 16.71
C SER A 113 12.08 12.93 16.06
N ALA A 114 12.32 11.63 16.27
CA ALA A 114 13.43 10.92 15.64
C ALA A 114 13.15 10.59 14.17
N GLU A 115 14.17 10.58 13.33
CA GLU A 115 14.05 10.41 11.87
C GLU A 115 14.06 8.95 11.39
N ASN A 116 14.34 8.00 12.28
CA ASN A 116 14.54 6.59 11.94
C ASN A 116 13.26 5.72 11.97
N HIS A 117 12.11 6.28 12.34
CA HIS A 117 10.84 5.54 12.37
C HIS A 117 9.62 6.45 12.27
N LEU A 118 8.47 5.85 11.97
CA LEU A 118 7.15 6.50 12.04
C LEU A 118 6.51 6.28 13.41
N ALA A 119 5.60 7.17 13.82
CA ALA A 119 4.91 7.09 15.10
C ALA A 119 4.21 5.74 15.37
N ILE A 120 3.81 5.01 14.32
CA ILE A 120 3.20 3.68 14.41
C ILE A 120 4.16 2.65 15.04
N GLY A 121 5.46 2.76 14.78
CA GLY A 121 6.51 1.86 15.27
C GLY A 121 7.37 2.47 16.39
N CYS A 122 6.91 3.55 17.03
CA CYS A 122 7.67 4.22 18.08
C CYS A 122 7.63 3.42 19.39
N LEU A 123 8.80 3.04 19.90
CA LEU A 123 8.95 2.36 21.20
C LEU A 123 8.94 3.35 22.39
N ALA A 124 9.10 4.64 22.14
CA ALA A 124 9.02 5.65 23.20
C ALA A 124 7.59 5.73 23.74
N PRO A 125 7.40 6.01 25.05
CA PRO A 125 6.07 6.19 25.62
C PRO A 125 5.30 7.26 24.84
N LYS A 126 4.01 7.00 24.59
CA LYS A 126 3.16 7.91 23.82
C LYS A 126 3.04 9.22 24.56
N GLN A 127 3.56 10.30 23.99
CA GLN A 127 3.31 11.63 24.49
C GLN A 127 1.81 11.91 24.30
N LYS A 128 1.09 12.19 25.39
CA LYS A 128 -0.29 12.68 25.34
C LYS A 128 -0.28 14.09 24.78
N ARG A 129 -0.18 14.22 23.46
CA ARG A 129 -0.54 15.47 22.79
C ARG A 129 -2.06 15.48 22.76
N CYS A 130 -2.67 16.11 23.76
CA CYS A 130 -4.06 16.52 23.64
C CYS A 130 -4.14 17.34 22.36
N PHE A 131 -4.75 16.78 21.31
CA PHE A 131 -5.12 17.56 20.15
C PHE A 131 -6.16 18.55 20.64
N GLN A 132 -5.69 19.72 21.09
CA GLN A 132 -6.56 20.83 21.40
C GLN A 132 -7.22 21.21 20.09
N TRP A 133 -8.41 20.67 19.87
CA TRP A 133 -9.40 21.24 18.99
C TRP A 133 -9.53 22.70 19.40
N LEU A 134 -8.99 23.62 18.60
CA LEU A 134 -9.26 25.05 18.71
C LEU A 134 -10.70 25.31 18.24
N ALA A 135 -11.66 24.80 19.01
CA ALA A 135 -13.00 25.35 19.15
C ALA A 135 -13.08 25.70 20.64
N GLY A 136 -12.94 27.00 20.93
CA GLY A 136 -12.47 27.52 22.20
C GLY A 136 -13.13 26.94 23.44
N PHE A 137 -12.31 26.53 24.40
CA PHE A 137 -12.63 26.56 25.82
C PHE A 137 -11.36 26.91 26.61
N HIS A 138 -11.58 27.74 27.62
CA HIS A 138 -10.59 28.37 28.48
C HIS A 138 -9.50 27.42 29.01
N LYS A 139 -8.28 27.97 29.12
CA LYS A 139 -7.18 27.41 29.91
C LYS A 139 -7.69 26.89 31.25
N VAL A 140 -7.55 25.60 31.51
CA VAL A 140 -7.47 25.09 32.87
C VAL A 140 -6.02 24.71 33.11
N HIS A 141 -5.35 25.55 33.89
CA HIS A 141 -4.07 25.29 34.50
C HIS A 141 -4.26 24.08 35.43
N LEU A 142 -3.68 22.93 35.11
CA LEU A 142 -3.53 21.85 36.08
C LEU A 142 -2.10 21.90 36.58
N SER A 143 -1.93 22.63 37.68
CA SER A 143 -0.80 22.53 38.59
C SER A 143 -1.06 21.39 39.57
N ASN A 144 0.00 20.63 39.88
CA ASN A 144 0.15 19.62 40.95
C ASN A 144 -0.60 18.28 40.71
N MET A 145 -0.02 17.11 40.98
CA MET A 145 0.99 16.71 41.97
C MET A 145 2.00 15.70 41.39
#